data_AF-A0A966TR59-F1
#
_entry.id   AF-A0A966TR59-F1
#
_cell.length_a   1.000
_cell.length_b   1.000
_cell.length_c   1.000
_cell.angle_alpha   90.00
_cell.angle_beta   90.00
_cell.angle_gamma   90.00
#
_symmetry.space_group_name_H-M   'P 1'
#
loop_
_entity.id
_entity.type
_entity.pdbx_description
1 polymer ?
#
loop_
_entity_poly.entity_id
_entity_poly.type
_entity_poly.pdbx_seq_one_letter_code
_entity_poly.pdbx_strand_id
1 'polypeptide(L)'
;MEGQLIPSSQEYFRCYGLNQDRLNRAAPDAVVMHPGPMNRGLEIASDVADSERSLILSQVKNGIAVRMAIMAELVGMRPKGSS
;
A
#
# COMPACT_ATOMS: atom_id res chain seq x y z
N MET A 1 -20.08 -31.23 -7.46
CA MET A 1 -18.99 -30.31 -7.10
C MET A 1 -19.49 -28.91 -7.38
N GLU A 2 -19.99 -28.22 -6.36
CA GLU A 2 -20.20 -26.77 -6.48
C GLU A 2 -18.81 -26.14 -6.60
N GLY A 3 -18.45 -25.73 -7.82
CA GLY A 3 -17.22 -24.99 -8.03
C GLY A 3 -17.30 -23.72 -7.20
N GLN A 4 -16.30 -23.47 -6.36
CA GLN A 4 -16.12 -22.17 -5.69
C GLN A 4 -16.27 -21.08 -6.74
N LEU A 5 -17.36 -20.32 -6.68
CA LEU A 5 -17.62 -19.21 -7.58
C LEU A 5 -16.56 -18.16 -7.28
N ILE A 6 -15.59 -18.01 -8.19
CA ILE A 6 -14.63 -16.92 -8.11
C ILE A 6 -15.45 -15.63 -8.35
N PRO A 7 -15.50 -14.70 -7.38
CA PRO A 7 -16.26 -13.47 -7.54
C PRO A 7 -15.69 -12.64 -8.70
N SER A 8 -16.55 -11.91 -9.40
CA SER A 8 -16.11 -10.98 -10.43
C SER A 8 -15.29 -9.84 -9.81
N SER A 9 -14.43 -9.20 -10.62
CA SER A 9 -13.66 -8.01 -10.18
C SER A 9 -14.55 -6.91 -9.60
N GLN A 10 -15.75 -6.72 -10.16
CA GLN A 10 -16.73 -5.75 -9.65
C GLN A 10 -17.32 -6.17 -8.31
N GLU A 11 -17.65 -7.45 -8.12
CA GLU A 11 -18.13 -7.94 -6.83
C GLU A 11 -17.04 -7.84 -5.76
N TYR A 12 -15.80 -8.20 -6.11
CA TYR A 12 -14.66 -8.04 -5.23
C TYR A 12 -14.46 -6.56 -4.85
N PHE A 13 -14.45 -5.64 -5.82
CA PHE A 13 -14.28 -4.21 -5.54
C PHE A 13 -15.45 -3.67 -4.68
N ARG A 14 -16.69 -4.06 -4.97
CA ARG A 14 -17.86 -3.66 -4.17
C ARG A 14 -17.76 -4.13 -2.73
N CYS A 15 -17.31 -5.37 -2.51
CA CYS A 15 -17.23 -5.97 -1.18
C CYS A 15 -15.97 -5.56 -0.41
N TYR A 16 -14.83 -5.39 -1.08
CA TYR A 16 -13.51 -5.27 -0.44
C TYR A 16 -12.68 -4.09 -0.95
N GLY A 17 -12.93 -3.59 -2.15
CA GLY A 17 -12.20 -2.46 -2.71
C GLY A 17 -12.23 -1.23 -1.81
N LEU A 18 -11.10 -0.55 -1.66
CA LEU A 18 -11.01 0.70 -0.92
C LEU A 18 -11.49 1.85 -1.82
N ASN A 19 -12.58 2.51 -1.42
CA ASN A 19 -13.18 3.65 -2.10
C ASN A 19 -13.36 4.83 -1.14
N GLN A 20 -13.79 5.99 -1.66
CA GLN A 20 -13.89 7.21 -0.86
C GLN A 20 -14.87 7.06 0.32
N ASP A 21 -16.00 6.39 0.13
CA ASP A 21 -16.97 6.15 1.21
C ASP A 21 -16.39 5.33 2.35
N ARG A 22 -15.54 4.34 2.04
CA ARG A 22 -14.82 3.54 3.03
C ARG A 22 -13.74 4.37 3.72
N LEU A 23 -12.98 5.16 2.97
CA LEU A 23 -11.95 6.04 3.53
C LEU A 23 -12.55 7.09 4.46
N ASN A 24 -13.74 7.62 4.15
CA ASN A 24 -14.46 8.58 4.99
C ASN A 24 -14.92 7.99 6.33
N ARG A 25 -15.01 6.66 6.45
CA ARG A 25 -15.30 5.97 7.71
C ARG A 25 -14.05 5.70 8.56
N ALA A 26 -12.86 5.85 7.98
CA ALA A 26 -11.61 5.74 8.71
C ALA A 26 -11.38 6.97 9.59
N ALA A 27 -10.35 6.92 10.44
CA ALA A 27 -9.97 8.07 11.24
C ALA A 27 -9.66 9.30 10.34
N PRO A 28 -9.91 10.53 10.81
CA PRO A 28 -9.67 11.74 10.02
C PRO A 28 -8.21 11.90 9.54
N ASP A 29 -7.26 11.30 10.24
CA ASP A 29 -5.82 11.30 9.96
C ASP A 29 -5.32 9.96 9.39
N ALA A 30 -6.23 9.01 9.09
CA ALA A 30 -5.86 7.75 8.49
C ALA A 30 -5.20 7.97 7.12
N VAL A 31 -4.09 7.28 6.89
CA VAL A 31 -3.33 7.32 5.63
C VAL A 31 -3.63 6.08 4.78
N VAL A 32 -3.49 6.22 3.47
CA VAL A 32 -3.63 5.13 2.51
C VAL A 32 -2.24 4.59 2.19
N MET A 33 -2.05 3.29 2.40
CA MET A 33 -0.83 2.55 2.10
C MET A 33 -1.14 1.36 1.21
N HIS A 34 -0.21 0.96 0.35
CA HIS A 34 -0.33 -0.21 -0.50
C HIS A 34 1.04 -0.64 -1.02
N PRO A 35 1.47 -1.90 -0.82
CA PRO A 35 2.63 -2.41 -1.51
C PRO A 35 2.28 -2.56 -3.01
N GLY A 36 2.92 -1.80 -3.90
CA GLY A 36 2.64 -1.91 -5.34
C GLY A 36 3.07 -3.27 -5.95
N PRO A 37 2.67 -3.57 -7.20
CA PRO A 37 1.77 -2.79 -8.07
C PRO A 37 0.32 -2.82 -7.59
N MET A 38 -0.43 -1.75 -7.87
CA MET A 38 -1.84 -1.63 -7.47
C MET A 38 -2.79 -1.90 -8.63
N ASN A 39 -3.84 -2.68 -8.37
CA ASN A 39 -4.93 -2.94 -9.30
C ASN A 39 -6.06 -1.92 -9.11
N ARG A 40 -5.95 -0.79 -9.82
CA ARG A 40 -6.96 0.28 -9.80
C ARG A 40 -8.31 -0.23 -10.32
N GLY A 41 -9.37 0.09 -9.60
CA GLY A 41 -10.73 -0.38 -9.91
C GLY A 41 -11.02 -1.84 -9.52
N LEU A 42 -10.04 -2.57 -8.97
CA LEU A 42 -10.22 -3.91 -8.40
C LEU A 42 -10.07 -3.89 -6.87
N GLU A 43 -8.95 -3.38 -6.36
CA GLU A 43 -8.69 -3.35 -4.91
C GLU A 43 -8.70 -1.93 -4.34
N ILE A 44 -8.48 -0.91 -5.17
CA ILE A 44 -8.45 0.49 -4.75
C ILE A 44 -9.01 1.41 -5.85
N ALA A 45 -9.80 2.39 -5.45
CA ALA A 45 -10.29 3.43 -6.34
C ALA A 45 -9.16 4.39 -6.72
N SER A 46 -9.16 4.90 -7.95
CA SER A 46 -8.08 5.76 -8.44
C SER A 46 -7.94 7.06 -7.65
N ASP A 47 -9.07 7.68 -7.30
CA ASP A 47 -9.14 8.89 -6.49
C ASP A 47 -8.59 8.68 -5.07
N VAL A 48 -8.82 7.52 -4.47
CA VAL A 48 -8.25 7.16 -3.17
C VAL A 48 -6.75 6.93 -3.25
N ALA A 49 -6.28 6.22 -4.29
CA ALA A 49 -4.86 5.94 -4.50
C ALA A 49 -4.04 7.23 -4.68
N ASP A 50 -4.65 8.27 -5.28
CA ASP A 50 -4.03 9.57 -5.56
C ASP A 50 -4.45 10.67 -4.57
N SER A 51 -5.17 10.32 -3.49
CA SER A 51 -5.63 11.28 -2.50
C SER A 51 -4.49 11.92 -1.70
N GLU A 52 -4.74 13.07 -1.08
CA GLU A 52 -3.77 13.75 -0.19
C GLU A 52 -3.35 12.87 1.00
N ARG A 53 -4.19 11.90 1.38
CA ARG A 53 -3.91 10.93 2.45
C ARG A 53 -3.06 9.75 1.98
N SER A 54 -2.72 9.68 0.69
CA SER A 54 -1.95 8.58 0.11
C SER A 54 -0.46 8.70 0.40
N LEU A 55 0.08 7.67 1.05
CA LEU A 55 1.51 7.50 1.29
C LEU A 55 2.12 6.38 0.45
N ILE A 56 1.41 5.88 -0.56
CA ILE A 56 1.84 4.72 -1.37
C ILE A 56 3.21 4.96 -2.01
N LEU A 57 3.40 6.12 -2.68
CA LEU A 57 4.68 6.44 -3.32
C LEU A 57 5.82 6.62 -2.29
N SER A 58 5.51 7.27 -1.16
CA SER A 58 6.45 7.44 -0.05
C SER A 58 6.86 6.09 0.55
N GLN A 59 5.91 5.17 0.75
CA GLN A 59 6.16 3.82 1.22
C GLN A 59 7.10 3.06 0.28
N VAL A 60 6.82 3.07 -1.03
CA VAL A 60 7.64 2.38 -2.04
C VAL A 60 9.07 2.97 -2.06
N LYS A 61 9.18 4.30 -2.06
CA LYS A 61 10.48 5.01 -2.00
C LYS A 61 11.26 4.66 -0.74
N ASN A 62 10.60 4.69 0.42
CA ASN A 62 11.22 4.38 1.71
C ASN A 62 11.70 2.92 1.78
N GLY A 63 11.04 2.01 1.05
CA GLY A 63 11.50 0.62 0.93
C GLY A 63 12.94 0.48 0.41
N ILE A 64 13.42 1.38 -0.44
CA ILE A 64 14.83 1.38 -0.90
C ILE A 64 15.75 1.72 0.26
N ALA A 65 15.46 2.80 0.99
CA ALA A 65 16.26 3.24 2.14
C ALA A 65 16.34 2.16 3.23
N VAL A 66 15.21 1.52 3.55
CA VAL A 66 15.15 0.44 4.54
C VAL A 66 16.02 -0.74 4.09
N ARG A 67 15.90 -1.20 2.83
CA ARG A 67 16.73 -2.29 2.31
C ARG A 67 18.22 -1.93 2.32
N MET A 68 18.58 -0.70 1.93
CA MET A 68 19.97 -0.24 2.00
C MET A 68 20.52 -0.26 3.43
N ALA A 69 19.75 0.22 4.41
CA ALA A 69 20.15 0.19 5.81
C ALA A 69 20.35 -1.25 6.32
N ILE A 70 19.42 -2.16 6.00
CA ILE A 70 19.54 -3.58 6.36
C ILE A 70 20.79 -4.20 5.73
N MET A 71 21.02 -3.99 4.43
CA MET A 71 22.21 -4.52 3.75
C MET A 71 23.50 -3.92 4.30
N ALA A 72 23.52 -2.62 4.61
CA ALA A 72 24.67 -1.96 5.21
C ALA A 72 25.03 -2.58 6.56
N GLU A 73 24.04 -2.85 7.41
CA GLU A 73 24.25 -3.54 8.69
C GLU A 73 24.79 -4.96 8.49
N LEU A 74 24.16 -5.75 7.61
CA LEU A 74 24.55 -7.15 7.37
C LEU A 74 25.96 -7.29 6.76
N VAL A 75 26.38 -6.34 5.93
CA VAL A 75 27.70 -6.32 5.27
C VAL A 75 28.76 -5.61 6.13
N GLY A 76 28.39 -5.03 7.28
CA GLY A 76 29.31 -4.32 8.17
C GLY A 76 29.68 -2.91 7.70
N MET A 77 28.91 -2.35 6.77
CA MET A 77 29.03 -0.96 6.34
C MET A 77 28.39 -0.03 7.37
N ARG A 78 29.11 0.27 8.46
CA ARG A 78 28.67 1.32 9.39
C ARG A 78 28.86 2.69 8.75
N PRO A 79 27.86 3.58 8.77
CA PRO A 79 28.07 4.96 8.39
C PRO A 79 29.17 5.54 9.29
N LYS A 80 30.18 6.19 8.69
CA LYS A 80 31.21 6.94 9.41
C LYS A 80 30.52 8.03 10.23
N GLY A 81 30.26 7.80 11.52
CA GLY A 81 29.62 8.79 12.38
C GLY A 81 29.00 8.29 13.69
N SER A 82 28.78 6.99 13.89
CA SER A 82 28.41 6.47 15.20
C SER A 82 29.67 6.22 16.04
N SER A 83 30.03 7.21 16.86
CA SER A 83 30.91 7.02 18.02
C SER A 83 30.21 6.20 19.10
#